data_AF-G4TZE8-F1
#
_entry.id   AF-G4TZE8-F1
#
_cell.length_a   1.000
_cell.length_b   1.000
_cell.length_c   1.000
_cell.angle_alpha   90.00
_cell.angle_beta   90.00
_cell.angle_gamma   90.00
#
_symmetry.space_group_name_H-M   'P 1'
#
loop_
_entity.id
_entity.type
_entity.pdbx_description
1 polymer ?
#
loop_
_entity_poly.entity_id
_entity_poly.type
_entity_poly.pdbx_seq_one_letter_code
_entity_poly.pdbx_strand_id
1 'polypeptide(L)'
;MSNSKEPTSVPVLSKDNYPAWSRKMKAYFFLHDLYELVLGEDLEPTEMDNQPKWIRRQRQAAAAITMSIDKTNAIHIDDISDDPVEMWKKLASIHNNKTWPSL
;
A
#
# COMPACT_ATOMS: atom_id res chain seq x y z
N MET A 1 28.07 4.11 -21.25
CA MET A 1 26.87 4.80 -20.75
C MET A 1 25.85 3.75 -20.35
N SER A 2 25.78 3.39 -19.07
CA SER A 2 24.73 2.48 -18.59
C SER A 2 23.47 3.29 -18.39
N ASN A 3 22.52 3.16 -19.31
CA ASN A 3 21.17 3.68 -19.13
C ASN A 3 20.45 2.71 -18.19
N SER A 4 20.73 2.78 -16.89
CA SER A 4 19.90 2.11 -15.89
C SER A 4 18.54 2.79 -15.95
N LYS A 5 17.57 2.17 -16.63
CA LYS A 5 16.17 2.59 -16.52
C LYS A 5 15.81 2.49 -15.05
N GLU A 6 15.75 3.64 -14.38
CA GLU A 6 15.23 3.68 -13.03
C GLU A 6 13.84 3.03 -13.02
N PRO A 7 13.51 2.26 -11.98
CA PRO A 7 12.19 1.68 -11.86
C PRO A 7 11.15 2.82 -11.94
N THR A 8 10.25 2.74 -12.91
CA THR A 8 9.21 3.75 -13.14
C THR A 8 8.39 3.98 -11.87
N SER A 9 8.12 5.25 -11.53
CA SER A 9 7.33 5.64 -10.37
C SER A 9 5.93 5.00 -10.36
N VAL A 10 5.36 4.85 -9.17
CA VAL A 10 3.96 4.45 -9.01
C VAL A 10 3.07 5.57 -9.59
N PRO A 11 2.14 5.28 -10.51
CA PRO A 11 1.21 6.30 -11.00
C PRO A 11 0.32 6.81 -9.87
N VAL A 12 -0.32 7.96 -10.03
CA VAL A 12 -1.36 8.40 -9.10
C VAL A 12 -2.64 7.60 -9.37
N LEU A 13 -3.24 7.00 -8.34
CA LEU A 13 -4.51 6.27 -8.44
C LEU A 13 -5.63 7.24 -8.82
N SER A 14 -6.35 6.89 -9.87
CA SER A 14 -7.58 7.52 -10.33
C SER A 14 -8.65 6.44 -10.54
N LYS A 15 -9.86 6.86 -10.91
CA LYS A 15 -11.00 5.95 -11.16
C LYS A 15 -10.77 4.88 -12.24
N ASP A 16 -9.83 5.10 -13.17
CA ASP A 16 -9.69 4.27 -14.38
C ASP A 16 -8.40 3.42 -14.42
N ASN A 17 -7.52 3.54 -13.42
CA ASN A 17 -6.16 2.96 -13.50
C ASN A 17 -5.80 2.00 -12.35
N TYR A 18 -6.78 1.59 -11.52
CA TYR A 18 -6.52 0.73 -10.36
C TYR A 18 -5.71 -0.55 -10.68
N PRO A 19 -5.94 -1.30 -11.77
CA PRO A 19 -5.12 -2.48 -12.09
C PRO A 19 -3.64 -2.15 -12.36
N ALA A 20 -3.35 -0.98 -12.94
CA ALA A 20 -1.97 -0.54 -13.20
C ALA A 20 -1.32 0.01 -11.92
N TRP A 21 -2.06 0.82 -11.16
CA TRP A 21 -1.63 1.36 -9.87
C TRP A 21 -1.31 0.23 -8.88
N SER A 22 -2.26 -0.69 -8.65
CA SER A 22 -2.10 -1.79 -7.69
C SER A 22 -0.91 -2.68 -8.02
N ARG A 23 -0.66 -2.99 -9.30
CA ARG A 23 0.52 -3.76 -9.73
C ARG A 23 1.83 -3.05 -9.39
N LYS A 24 1.89 -1.73 -9.63
CA LYS A 24 3.08 -0.92 -9.34
C LYS A 24 3.27 -0.72 -7.83
N MET A 25 2.20 -0.52 -7.10
CA MET A 25 2.24 -0.40 -5.64
C MET A 25 2.66 -1.72 -4.98
N LYS A 26 2.15 -2.86 -5.46
CA LYS A 26 2.63 -4.20 -5.04
C LYS A 26 4.13 -4.38 -5.30
N ALA A 27 4.63 -3.92 -6.45
CA ALA A 27 6.07 -3.94 -6.74
C ALA A 27 6.86 -3.03 -5.79
N TYR A 28 6.33 -1.85 -5.45
CA TYR A 28 6.91 -0.97 -4.43
C TYR A 28 6.99 -1.67 -3.07
N PHE A 29 5.91 -2.30 -2.62
CA PHE A 29 5.91 -3.02 -1.34
C PHE A 29 6.89 -4.18 -1.30
N PHE A 30 7.02 -4.97 -2.38
CA PHE A 30 8.07 -6.00 -2.44
C PHE A 30 9.48 -5.43 -2.38
N LEU A 31 9.75 -4.35 -3.12
CA LEU A 31 11.06 -3.70 -3.13
C LEU A 31 11.47 -3.21 -1.74
N HIS A 32 10.49 -2.81 -0.92
CA HIS A 32 10.69 -2.24 0.40
C HIS A 32 10.45 -3.22 1.56
N ASP A 33 10.20 -4.50 1.28
CA ASP A 33 9.85 -5.50 2.29
C ASP A 33 8.64 -5.02 3.12
N LEU A 34 7.52 -4.72 2.46
CA LEU A 34 6.28 -4.23 3.09
C LEU A 34 5.05 -5.05 2.67
N TYR A 35 5.20 -6.02 1.75
CA TYR A 35 4.04 -6.63 1.10
C TYR A 35 3.20 -7.46 2.07
N GLU A 36 3.86 -8.32 2.84
CA GLU A 36 3.23 -9.16 3.87
C GLU A 36 2.59 -8.28 4.96
N LEU A 37 3.22 -7.14 5.29
CA LEU A 37 2.67 -6.17 6.21
C LEU A 37 1.38 -5.53 5.70
N VAL A 38 1.29 -5.11 4.44
CA VAL A 38 0.04 -4.53 3.90
C VAL A 38 -1.06 -5.57 3.65
N LEU A 39 -0.70 -6.86 3.61
CA LEU A 39 -1.67 -7.95 3.64
C LEU A 39 -2.19 -8.26 5.05
N GLY A 40 -1.53 -7.73 6.09
CA GLY A 40 -1.81 -8.06 7.49
C GLY A 40 -1.23 -9.41 7.94
N GLU A 41 -0.26 -9.94 7.18
CA GLU A 41 0.42 -11.21 7.47
C GLU A 41 1.66 -11.01 8.36
N ASP A 42 2.27 -9.81 8.33
CA ASP A 42 3.33 -9.40 9.26
C ASP A 42 2.72 -8.82 10.54
N LEU A 43 2.45 -9.71 11.49
CA LEU A 43 1.78 -9.37 12.75
C LEU A 43 2.66 -8.50 13.66
N GLU A 44 2.03 -7.72 14.52
CA GLU A 44 2.73 -6.92 15.52
C GLU A 44 3.66 -7.81 16.40
N PRO A 45 4.95 -7.46 16.52
CA PRO A 45 5.88 -8.22 17.36
C PRO A 45 5.50 -8.19 18.84
N THR A 46 5.60 -9.35 19.49
CA THR A 46 5.45 -9.47 20.95
C THR A 46 6.66 -8.92 21.71
N GLU A 47 7.84 -8.95 21.09
CA GLU A 47 9.07 -8.37 21.64
C GLU A 47 9.09 -6.86 21.43
N MET A 48 9.11 -6.09 22.52
CA MET A 48 9.06 -4.62 22.49
C MET A 48 10.19 -4.01 21.65
N ASP A 49 11.38 -4.61 21.64
CA ASP A 49 12.53 -4.10 20.88
C ASP A 49 12.29 -4.13 19.36
N ASN A 50 11.41 -5.00 18.88
CA ASN A 50 11.06 -5.13 17.47
C ASN A 50 9.88 -4.24 17.04
N GLN A 51 9.04 -3.79 17.99
CA GLN A 51 7.86 -2.97 17.70
C GLN A 51 8.20 -1.66 16.98
N PRO A 52 9.23 -0.86 17.36
CA PRO A 52 9.55 0.37 16.65
C PRO A 52 9.86 0.17 15.17
N LYS A 53 10.52 -0.94 14.81
CA LYS A 53 10.82 -1.29 13.41
C LYS A 53 9.54 -1.61 12.65
N TRP A 54 8.64 -2.39 13.26
CA TRP A 54 7.35 -2.74 12.68
C TRP A 54 6.46 -1.50 12.48
N ILE A 55 6.33 -0.65 13.51
CA ILE A 55 5.60 0.63 13.44
C ILE A 55 6.15 1.54 12.34
N ARG A 56 7.47 1.59 12.16
CA ARG A 56 8.08 2.38 11.08
C ARG A 56 7.69 1.85 9.70
N ARG A 57 7.61 0.52 9.52
CA ARG A 57 7.16 -0.10 8.26
C ARG A 57 5.67 0.15 8.02
N GLN A 58 4.82 0.09 9.06
CA GLN A 58 3.40 0.51 8.98
C GLN A 58 3.27 1.94 8.43
N ARG A 59 3.97 2.90 9.05
CA ARG A 59 3.97 4.30 8.63
C ARG A 59 4.50 4.50 7.21
N GLN A 60 5.54 3.75 6.83
CA GLN A 60 6.10 3.81 5.48
C GLN A 60 5.10 3.33 4.43
N ALA A 61 4.41 2.21 4.69
CA ALA A 61 3.39 1.69 3.80
C ALA A 61 2.21 2.65 3.67
N ALA A 62 1.71 3.19 4.79
CA ALA A 62 0.61 4.15 4.81
C ALA A 62 0.96 5.43 4.02
N ALA A 63 2.17 5.98 4.25
CA ALA A 63 2.65 7.14 3.51
C ALA A 63 2.75 6.86 2.00
N ALA A 64 3.27 5.70 1.60
CA ALA A 64 3.37 5.32 0.19
C ALA A 64 1.99 5.24 -0.49
N ILE A 65 0.98 4.68 0.19
CA ILE A 65 -0.40 4.67 -0.30
C ILE A 65 -0.89 6.11 -0.45
N THR A 66 -0.86 6.91 0.62
CA THR A 66 -1.35 8.29 0.62
C THR A 66 -0.71 9.18 -0.44
N MET A 67 0.60 9.04 -0.68
CA MET A 67 1.32 9.83 -1.69
C MET A 67 0.99 9.42 -3.14
N SER A 68 0.36 8.26 -3.32
CA SER A 68 0.12 7.66 -4.64
C SER A 68 -1.33 7.73 -5.08
N ILE A 69 -2.20 8.44 -4.37
CA ILE A 69 -3.63 8.54 -4.68
C ILE A 69 -4.05 9.98 -4.98
N ASP A 70 -5.12 10.14 -5.74
CA ASP A 70 -5.74 11.44 -5.94
C ASP A 70 -6.64 11.86 -4.76
N LYS A 71 -7.14 13.10 -4.80
CA LYS A 71 -8.00 13.65 -3.76
C LYS A 71 -9.32 12.89 -3.60
N THR A 72 -9.86 12.32 -4.68
CA THR A 72 -11.11 11.56 -4.64
C THR A 72 -10.93 10.28 -3.83
N ASN A 73 -9.81 9.59 -4.03
CA ASN A 73 -9.47 8.39 -3.28
C ASN A 73 -9.03 8.69 -1.84
N ALA A 74 -8.34 9.81 -1.60
CA ALA A 74 -7.89 10.20 -0.26
C ALA A 74 -9.04 10.35 0.74
N ILE A 75 -10.18 10.90 0.31
CA ILE A 75 -11.37 11.05 1.16
C ILE A 75 -11.86 9.71 1.73
N HIS A 76 -11.63 8.60 1.03
CA HIS A 76 -12.11 7.29 1.45
C HIS A 76 -11.24 6.60 2.50
N ILE A 77 -10.05 7.13 2.79
CA ILE A 77 -9.07 6.52 3.70
C ILE A 77 -8.59 7.47 4.78
N ASP A 78 -9.17 8.67 4.89
CA ASP A 78 -8.71 9.74 5.80
C ASP A 78 -8.77 9.29 7.27
N ASP A 79 -9.83 8.57 7.63
CA ASP A 79 -10.11 8.02 8.97
C ASP A 79 -9.29 6.78 9.33
N ILE A 80 -8.65 6.14 8.34
CA ILE A 80 -7.82 4.93 8.49
C ILE A 80 -6.39 5.17 8.02
N SER A 81 -5.96 6.42 7.93
CA SER A 81 -4.72 6.83 7.28
C SER A 81 -3.42 6.37 7.97
N ASP A 82 -3.53 5.76 9.16
CA ASP A 82 -2.45 5.15 9.92
C ASP A 82 -2.43 3.61 9.86
N ASP A 83 -3.44 2.98 9.25
CA ASP A 83 -3.52 1.53 9.05
C ASP A 83 -3.38 1.17 7.55
N PRO A 84 -2.17 0.83 7.08
CA PRO A 84 -1.96 0.51 5.68
C PRO A 84 -2.70 -0.75 5.20
N VAL A 85 -3.06 -1.66 6.10
CA VAL A 85 -3.83 -2.87 5.77
C VAL A 85 -5.25 -2.47 5.40
N GLU A 86 -5.90 -1.69 6.26
CA GLU A 86 -7.26 -1.20 6.00
C GLU A 86 -7.30 -0.24 4.80
N MET A 87 -6.29 0.63 4.64
CA MET A 87 -6.18 1.49 3.45
C MET A 87 -6.12 0.67 2.15
N TRP A 88 -5.28 -0.37 2.12
CA TRP A 88 -5.12 -1.23 0.94
C TRP A 88 -6.42 -1.98 0.61
N LYS A 89 -7.06 -2.58 1.62
CA LYS A 89 -8.37 -3.26 1.47
C LYS A 89 -9.46 -2.30 1.00
N LYS A 90 -9.53 -1.10 1.58
CA LYS A 90 -10.55 -0.10 1.26
C LYS A 90 -10.46 0.34 -0.19
N LEU A 91 -9.27 0.69 -0.67
CA LEU A 91 -9.05 1.06 -2.08
C LEU A 91 -9.35 -0.11 -3.01
N ALA A 92 -8.96 -1.33 -2.65
CA ALA A 92 -9.33 -2.52 -3.42
C ALA A 92 -10.85 -2.71 -3.52
N SER A 93 -11.57 -2.53 -2.42
CA SER A 93 -13.03 -2.65 -2.37
C SER A 93 -13.72 -1.62 -3.28
N ILE A 94 -13.28 -0.37 -3.25
CA ILE A 94 -13.85 0.73 -4.06
C ILE A 94 -13.69 0.46 -5.56
N HIS A 95 -12.51 0.00 -5.98
CA HIS A 95 -12.18 -0.11 -7.40
C HIS A 95 -12.48 -1.48 -8.00
N ASN A 96 -12.50 -2.55 -7.22
CA ASN A 96 -12.73 -3.89 -7.77
C ASN A 96 -14.20 -4.26 -7.88
N ASN A 97 -15.14 -3.64 -7.14
CA ASN A 97 -16.60 -3.91 -7.16
C ASN A 97 -17.00 -5.40 -7.33
N LYS A 98 -16.13 -6.31 -6.92
CA LYS A 98 -16.27 -7.76 -6.93
C LYS A 98 -15.53 -8.23 -5.70
N THR A 99 -16.28 -8.84 -4.81
CA THR A 99 -15.82 -9.58 -3.63
C THR A 99 -14.51 -10.31 -3.91
N TRP A 100 -13.50 -10.05 -3.07
CA TRP A 100 -12.28 -10.84 -3.04
C TRP A 100 -12.65 -12.28 -2.72
N PRO A 101 -12.27 -13.29 -3.53
CA PRO A 101 -12.32 -14.66 -3.07
C PRO A 101 -11.21 -14.80 -2.04
N SER A 102 -11.60 -14.94 -0.78
CA SER A 102 -10.75 -15.47 0.28
C SER A 102 -10.04 -16.71 -0.23
N LEU A 103 -8.71 -16.71 -0.15
CA LEU A 103 -7.87 -17.89 -0.31
C LEU A 103 -8.20 -18.91 0.78
#